data_AF-M9M782-F1
#
_entry.id   AF-M9M782-F1
#
_cell.length_a   1.000
_cell.length_b   1.000
_cell.length_c   1.000
_cell.angle_alpha   90.00
_cell.angle_beta   90.00
_cell.angle_gamma   90.00
#
_symmetry.space_group_name_H-M   'P 1'
#
loop_
_entity.id
_entity.type
_entity.pdbx_description
1 polymer ?
#
loop_
_entity_poly.entity_id
_entity_poly.type
_entity_poly.pdbx_seq_one_letter_code
_entity_poly.pdbx_strand_id
1 'polypeptide(L)'
;MGLWFPETVMASSKEWQNRPLQTVYAVVFLDAIHFKVKQDGAIVSKAAYMVIGIDLDGNKDVLGMWIGENESAKFWLSVLHDLKNRGVPNIR
;
A
#
# COMPACT_ATOMS: atom_id res chain seq x y z
N MET A 1 -18.38 14.09 -8.68
CA MET A 1 -16.97 13.91 -8.26
C MET A 1 -16.19 13.59 -9.53
N GLY A 2 -15.47 14.57 -10.08
CA GLY A 2 -14.89 14.48 -11.43
C GLY A 2 -13.84 13.38 -11.51
N LEU A 3 -14.01 12.45 -12.44
CA LEU A 3 -13.09 11.35 -12.69
C LEU A 3 -11.87 11.91 -13.45
N TRP A 4 -10.84 12.30 -12.71
CA TRP A 4 -9.54 12.73 -13.27
C TRP A 4 -8.78 11.58 -13.96
N PHE A 5 -9.25 10.34 -13.81
CA PHE A 5 -8.68 9.15 -14.42
C PHE A 5 -9.77 8.32 -15.12
N PRO A 6 -9.44 7.67 -16.25
CA PRO A 6 -10.34 6.71 -16.90
C PRO A 6 -10.76 5.58 -15.94
N GLU A 7 -11.99 5.06 -16.09
CA GLU A 7 -12.48 3.94 -15.28
C GLU A 7 -11.58 2.70 -15.36
N THR A 8 -10.96 2.48 -16.54
CA THR A 8 -10.00 1.40 -16.77
C THR A 8 -8.76 1.51 -15.87
N VAL A 9 -8.29 2.73 -15.61
CA VAL A 9 -7.18 2.98 -14.67
C VAL A 9 -7.60 2.67 -13.25
N MET A 10 -8.82 3.05 -12.86
CA MET A 10 -9.36 2.74 -11.54
C MET A 10 -9.55 1.23 -11.33
N ALA A 11 -10.00 0.50 -12.35
CA ALA A 11 -10.12 -0.95 -12.32
C ALA A 11 -8.75 -1.63 -12.19
N SER A 12 -7.80 -1.26 -13.05
CA SER A 12 -6.43 -1.80 -13.03
C SER A 12 -5.73 -1.54 -11.68
N SER A 13 -5.95 -0.36 -11.08
CA SER A 13 -5.41 -0.03 -9.76
C SER A 13 -5.96 -0.94 -8.67
N LYS A 14 -7.26 -1.25 -8.70
CA LYS A 14 -7.89 -2.18 -7.75
C LYS A 14 -7.40 -3.61 -7.94
N GLU A 15 -7.25 -4.06 -9.18
CA GLU A 15 -6.70 -5.38 -9.48
C GLU A 15 -5.26 -5.50 -8.96
N TRP A 16 -4.43 -4.49 -9.22
CA TRP A 16 -3.06 -4.45 -8.71
C TRP A 16 -3.01 -4.42 -7.17
N GLN A 17 -3.88 -3.65 -6.52
CA GLN A 17 -3.96 -3.58 -5.05
C GLN A 17 -4.36 -4.92 -4.43
N ASN A 18 -5.16 -5.74 -5.10
CA ASN A 18 -5.67 -7.01 -4.58
C ASN A 18 -4.95 -8.24 -5.16
N ARG A 19 -3.92 -8.04 -6.01
CA ARG A 19 -3.21 -9.15 -6.64
C ARG A 19 -2.60 -10.09 -5.60
N PRO A 20 -2.59 -11.40 -5.85
CA PRO A 20 -1.87 -12.35 -5.00
C PRO A 20 -0.38 -12.01 -4.99
N LEU A 21 0.26 -12.22 -3.85
CA LEU A 21 1.68 -11.98 -3.60
C LEU A 21 2.41 -13.31 -3.44
N GLN A 22 3.73 -13.29 -3.64
CA GLN A 22 4.57 -14.44 -3.32
C GLN A 22 4.52 -14.76 -1.83
N THR A 23 4.73 -16.04 -1.49
CA THR A 23 4.68 -16.50 -0.10
C THR A 23 5.88 -16.09 0.73
N VAL A 24 7.01 -15.77 0.10
CA VAL A 24 8.26 -15.43 0.77
C VAL A 24 8.94 -14.29 0.02
N TYR A 25 9.44 -13.31 0.77
CA TYR A 25 10.33 -12.26 0.31
C TYR A 25 11.60 -12.30 1.17
N ALA A 26 12.76 -12.06 0.57
CA ALA A 26 14.04 -12.00 1.27
C ALA A 26 14.07 -10.83 2.27
N VAL A 27 13.54 -9.68 1.86
CA VAL A 27 13.44 -8.47 2.69
C VAL A 27 12.14 -7.75 2.37
N VAL A 28 11.51 -7.16 3.39
CA VAL A 28 10.34 -6.29 3.23
C VAL A 28 10.62 -4.95 3.91
N PHE A 29 10.44 -3.86 3.19
CA PHE A 29 10.55 -2.49 3.69
C PHE A 29 9.17 -1.88 3.86
N LEU A 30 8.98 -1.18 4.97
CA LEU A 30 7.78 -0.39 5.27
C LEU A 30 8.21 1.07 5.30
N ASP A 31 7.53 1.92 4.53
CA ASP A 31 7.83 3.35 4.47
C ASP A 31 6.53 4.17 4.44
N ALA A 32 6.62 5.43 4.88
CA ALA A 32 5.49 6.36 4.92
C ALA A 32 5.93 7.77 4.49
N ILE A 33 5.28 8.30 3.45
CA ILE A 33 5.51 9.66 2.98
C ILE A 33 4.35 10.55 3.40
N HIS A 34 4.64 11.61 4.15
CA HIS A 34 3.64 12.60 4.56
C HIS A 34 3.43 13.67 3.49
N PHE A 35 2.18 13.99 3.20
CA PHE A 35 1.81 14.98 2.20
C PHE A 35 0.53 15.73 2.59
N LYS A 36 0.37 16.93 2.04
CA LYS A 36 -0.82 17.77 2.26
C LYS A 36 -1.77 17.65 1.08
N VAL A 37 -3.05 17.43 1.37
CA VAL A 37 -4.11 17.40 0.34
C VAL A 37 -5.21 18.38 0.68
N LYS A 38 -5.84 18.94 -0.34
CA LYS A 38 -7.07 19.69 -0.18
C LYS A 38 -8.25 18.71 -0.18
N GLN A 39 -8.93 18.61 0.95
CA GLN A 39 -10.11 17.77 1.13
C GLN A 39 -11.21 18.61 1.79
N ASP A 40 -12.41 18.59 1.21
CA ASP A 40 -13.59 19.30 1.73
C ASP A 40 -13.33 20.79 2.03
N GLY A 41 -12.52 21.43 1.20
CA GLY A 41 -12.16 22.85 1.32
C GLY A 41 -11.00 23.15 2.29
N ALA A 42 -10.58 22.18 3.11
CA ALA A 42 -9.47 22.31 4.05
C ALA A 42 -8.18 21.63 3.55
N ILE A 43 -7.02 22.11 4.00
CA ILE A 43 -5.75 21.42 3.79
C ILE A 43 -5.51 20.46 4.96
N VAL A 44 -5.48 19.16 4.67
CA VAL A 44 -5.27 18.10 5.65
C VAL A 44 -3.96 17.37 5.38
N SER A 45 -3.29 16.92 6.44
CA SER A 45 -2.11 16.05 6.33
C SER A 45 -2.56 14.61 6.18
N LYS A 46 -1.93 13.88 5.25
CA LYS A 46 -2.09 12.44 5.06
C LYS A 46 -0.73 11.78 4.94
N ALA A 47 -0.70 10.47 5.11
CA ALA A 47 0.48 9.66 4.87
C ALA A 47 0.17 8.58 3.83
N ALA A 48 1.08 8.41 2.88
CA ALA A 48 1.09 7.33 1.92
C ALA A 48 2.03 6.26 2.44
N TYR A 49 1.47 5.13 2.85
CA TYR A 49 2.19 3.98 3.35
C TYR A 49 2.47 3.03 2.21
N MET A 50 3.71 2.60 2.08
CA MET A 50 4.15 1.71 1.03
C MET A 50 4.89 0.52 1.63
N VAL A 51 4.67 -0.64 1.00
CA VAL A 51 5.43 -1.85 1.32
C VAL A 51 6.18 -2.29 0.09
N ILE A 52 7.48 -2.49 0.22
CA ILE A 52 8.38 -2.92 -0.87
C ILE A 52 8.99 -4.26 -0.49
N GLY A 53 8.80 -5.26 -1.34
CA GLY A 53 9.40 -6.59 -1.18
C GLY A 53 10.59 -6.77 -2.10
N ILE A 54 11.62 -7.46 -1.62
CA ILE A 54 12.68 -8.02 -2.45
C ILE A 54 12.49 -9.53 -2.48
N ASP A 55 12.28 -10.11 -3.67
CA ASP A 55 12.13 -11.56 -3.81
C ASP A 55 13.48 -12.29 -3.66
N LEU A 56 13.46 -13.62 -3.76
CA LEU A 56 14.66 -14.45 -3.59
C LEU A 56 15.66 -14.30 -4.75
N ASP A 57 15.22 -13.77 -5.90
CA ASP A 57 16.05 -13.47 -7.05
C ASP A 57 16.61 -12.04 -7.01
N GLY A 58 16.25 -11.26 -5.98
CA GLY A 58 16.69 -9.89 -5.79
C GLY A 58 15.84 -8.82 -6.49
N ASN A 59 14.71 -9.21 -7.10
CA ASN A 59 13.82 -8.25 -7.75
C ASN A 59 13.00 -7.48 -6.71
N LYS A 60 12.88 -6.17 -6.94
CA LYS A 60 12.09 -5.28 -6.08
C LYS A 60 10.69 -5.09 -6.65
N ASP A 61 9.67 -5.20 -5.82
CA ASP A 61 8.28 -4.91 -6.18
C ASP A 61 7.56 -4.14 -5.06
N VAL A 62 6.62 -3.28 -5.44
CA VAL A 62 5.72 -2.61 -4.50
C VAL A 62 4.56 -3.55 -4.21
N LEU A 63 4.51 -4.07 -2.98
CA LEU A 63 3.53 -5.06 -2.57
C LEU A 63 2.15 -4.43 -2.31
N GLY A 64 2.13 -3.16 -1.90
CA GLY A 64 0.92 -2.40 -1.72
C GLY A 64 1.17 -0.95 -1.32
N MET A 65 0.12 -0.15 -1.43
CA MET A 65 0.10 1.25 -1.00
C MET A 65 -1.24 1.60 -0.39
N TRP A 66 -1.21 2.33 0.73
CA TRP A 66 -2.38 2.75 1.48
C TRP A 66 -2.29 4.22 1.85
N ILE A 67 -3.42 4.92 1.90
CA ILE A 67 -3.47 6.30 2.38
C ILE A 67 -4.15 6.31 3.75
N GLY A 68 -3.46 6.85 4.75
CA GLY A 68 -4.00 7.01 6.10
C GLY A 68 -3.90 8.46 6.57
N GLU A 69 -4.61 8.76 7.66
CA GLU A 69 -4.66 10.10 8.26
C GLU A 69 -3.58 10.30 9.34
N ASN A 70 -3.21 9.25 10.08
CA ASN A 70 -2.18 9.28 11.11
C ASN A 70 -1.42 7.95 11.19
N GLU A 71 -0.10 8.03 11.38
CA GLU A 71 0.73 6.85 11.62
C GLU A 71 0.39 6.26 12.98
N SER A 72 -0.13 5.04 12.97
CA SER A 72 -0.45 4.30 14.19
C SER A 72 -0.04 2.85 14.03
N ALA A 73 0.35 2.22 15.14
CA ALA A 73 0.62 0.78 15.18
C ALA A 73 -0.58 -0.03 14.67
N LYS A 74 -1.80 0.45 14.91
CA LYS A 74 -3.04 -0.18 14.42
C LYS A 74 -3.13 -0.15 12.89
N PHE A 75 -2.68 0.93 12.25
CA PHE A 75 -2.64 1.02 10.80
C PHE A 75 -1.65 0.02 10.20
N TRP A 76 -0.42 -0.02 10.71
CA TRP A 76 0.58 -0.99 10.27
C TRP A 76 0.13 -2.43 10.47
N LEU A 77 -0.58 -2.74 11.57
CA LEU A 77 -1.18 -4.05 11.76
C LEU A 77 -2.21 -4.41 10.66
N SER A 78 -3.03 -3.43 10.23
CA SER A 78 -3.98 -3.65 9.13
C SER A 78 -3.29 -3.90 7.78
N VAL A 79 -2.17 -3.19 7.53
CA VAL A 79 -1.33 -3.41 6.34
C VAL A 79 -0.74 -4.83 6.35
N LEU A 80 -0.17 -5.26 7.47
CA LEU A 80 0.39 -6.61 7.60
C LEU A 80 -0.69 -7.70 7.45
N HIS A 81 -1.90 -7.44 7.95
CA HIS A 81 -3.04 -8.35 7.77
C HIS A 81 -3.48 -8.46 6.30
N ASP A 82 -3.48 -7.35 5.55
CA ASP A 82 -3.77 -7.36 4.11
C ASP A 82 -2.74 -8.19 3.33
N LEU A 83 -1.44 -7.97 3.59
CA LEU A 83 -0.37 -8.75 2.97
C LEU A 83 -0.51 -10.25 3.27
N LYS A 84 -0.90 -10.60 4.50
CA LYS A 84 -1.18 -11.99 4.88
C LYS A 84 -2.31 -12.58 4.06
N ASN A 85 -3.43 -11.87 3.90
CA ASN A 85 -4.57 -12.33 3.12
C ASN A 85 -4.24 -12.47 1.63
N ARG A 86 -3.27 -11.70 1.14
CA ARG A 86 -2.80 -11.76 -0.25
C ARG A 86 -1.70 -12.79 -0.49
N GLY A 87 -1.27 -13.53 0.54
CA GLY A 87 -0.39 -14.68 0.38
C GLY A 87 0.94 -14.60 1.12
N VAL A 88 1.22 -13.54 1.89
CA VAL A 88 2.47 -13.40 2.66
C VAL A 88 2.23 -13.83 4.13
N PRO A 89 2.32 -15.13 4.48
CA PRO A 89 1.84 -15.65 5.75
C PRO A 89 2.56 -15.08 6.99
N ASN A 90 3.84 -14.72 6.84
CA ASN A 90 4.67 -14.21 7.93
C ASN A 90 5.64 -13.14 7.42
N ILE A 91 5.58 -11.97 8.03
CA ILE A 91 6.60 -10.92 7.96
C ILE A 91 7.17 -10.81 9.37
N ARG A 92 8.48 -10.98 9.53
CA ARG A 92 9.17 -11.05 10.82
C ARG A 92 10.32 -10.07 10.88
#